data_AF-A0A251RNW1-F1
#
_entry.id   AF-A0A251RNW1-F1
#
_cell.length_a   1.000
_cell.length_b   1.000
_cell.length_c   1.000
_cell.angle_alpha   90.00
_cell.angle_beta   90.00
_cell.angle_gamma   90.00
#
_symmetry.space_group_name_H-M   'P 1'
#
loop_
_entity.id
_entity.type
_entity.pdbx_description
1 polymer ?
#
loop_
_entity_poly.entity_id
_entity_poly.type
_entity_poly.pdbx_seq_one_letter_code
_entity_poly.pdbx_strand_id
1 'polypeptide(L)'
;MKLHIISTEIIKPSSPTPSHLKTYNLSLIDQTMNSNNFIPLLLFYPNTENRSFHAKKLDMKNSLSQILTKYYPFAGRYAKAAPAHVDCNDDGAEFLAGSIDTTLSDFLQNSQHEDLDQFFPYRQVWFNSDRKTESDQVMIPLAVQINHFECGGVAVAVSLSTR
;
A
#
# COMPACT_ATOMS: atom_id res chain seq x y z
N MET A 1 -1.17 13.66 17.76
CA MET A 1 -0.95 13.54 16.30
C MET A 1 -2.28 13.21 15.65
N LYS A 2 -2.58 13.85 14.53
CA LYS A 2 -3.72 13.59 13.67
C LYS A 2 -3.24 13.40 12.23
N LEU A 3 -3.60 12.25 11.66
CA LEU A 3 -3.33 11.93 10.26
C LEU A 3 -4.53 12.29 9.40
N HIS A 4 -4.29 13.00 8.31
CA HIS A 4 -5.30 13.43 7.35
C HIS A 4 -4.99 12.86 5.96
N ILE A 5 -5.90 12.06 5.40
CA ILE A 5 -5.77 11.58 4.02
C ILE A 5 -6.06 12.72 3.05
N ILE A 6 -5.12 12.96 2.14
CA ILE A 6 -5.14 14.02 1.13
C ILE A 6 -5.67 13.48 -0.20
N SER A 7 -5.23 12.29 -0.59
CA SER A 7 -5.61 11.67 -1.86
C SER A 7 -5.53 10.16 -1.80
N THR A 8 -6.43 9.50 -2.51
CA THR A 8 -6.43 8.06 -2.80
C THR A 8 -6.40 7.87 -4.30
N GLU A 9 -5.51 7.03 -4.80
CA GLU A 9 -5.28 6.81 -6.22
C GLU A 9 -5.01 5.32 -6.49
N ILE A 10 -5.20 4.90 -7.74
CA ILE A 10 -4.88 3.56 -8.22
C ILE A 10 -3.72 3.67 -9.20
N ILE A 11 -2.63 2.95 -8.90
CA ILE A 11 -1.41 2.98 -9.70
C ILE A 11 -1.34 1.72 -10.55
N LYS A 12 -1.52 1.90 -11.86
CA LYS A 12 -1.41 0.85 -12.86
C LYS A 12 0.05 0.62 -13.29
N PRO A 13 0.39 -0.57 -13.79
CA PRO A 13 1.70 -0.79 -14.39
C PRO A 13 1.91 0.14 -15.60
N SER A 14 3.15 0.57 -15.80
CA SER A 14 3.52 1.53 -16.85
C SER A 14 3.41 0.94 -18.26
N SER A 15 3.48 -0.39 -18.37
CA SER A 15 3.23 -1.17 -19.57
C SER A 15 2.26 -2.31 -19.25
N PRO A 16 1.34 -2.68 -20.15
CA PRO A 16 0.36 -3.72 -19.91
C PRO A 16 1.00 -5.09 -19.64
N THR A 17 0.36 -5.89 -18.79
CA THR A 17 0.77 -7.28 -18.56
C THR A 17 0.55 -8.11 -19.83
N PRO A 18 1.56 -8.83 -20.34
CA PRO A 18 1.42 -9.72 -21.49
C PRO A 18 0.31 -10.75 -21.30
N SER A 19 -0.38 -11.13 -22.38
CA SER A 19 -1.53 -12.06 -22.32
C SER A 19 -1.21 -13.40 -21.66
N HIS A 20 -0.03 -13.94 -21.87
CA HIS A 20 0.43 -15.20 -21.27
C HIS A 20 0.79 -15.09 -19.77
N LEU A 21 0.80 -13.88 -19.21
CA LEU A 21 1.09 -13.59 -17.80
C LEU A 21 -0.15 -13.08 -17.04
N LYS A 22 -1.34 -13.16 -17.65
CA LYS A 22 -2.59 -12.67 -17.02
C LYS A 22 -3.07 -13.48 -15.82
N THR A 23 -2.42 -14.60 -15.51
CA THR A 23 -2.79 -15.46 -14.38
C THR A 23 -1.55 -15.85 -13.60
N TYR A 24 -1.55 -15.54 -12.30
CA TYR A 24 -0.53 -15.99 -11.36
C TYR A 24 -1.15 -17.03 -10.42
N ASN A 25 -0.73 -18.29 -10.53
CA ASN A 25 -1.28 -19.39 -9.73
C ASN A 25 -0.74 -19.32 -8.29
N LEU A 26 -1.66 -19.37 -7.32
CA LEU A 26 -1.32 -19.41 -5.90
C LEU A 26 -0.86 -20.82 -5.51
N SER A 27 0.21 -20.90 -4.72
CA SER A 27 0.66 -22.17 -4.16
C SER A 27 -0.34 -22.69 -3.12
N LEU A 28 -0.22 -23.97 -2.75
CA LEU A 28 -1.05 -24.53 -1.67
C LEU A 28 -0.90 -23.74 -0.36
N ILE A 29 0.30 -23.23 -0.07
CA ILE A 29 0.58 -22.43 1.13
C ILE A 29 -0.24 -21.13 1.08
N ASP A 30 -0.20 -20.42 -0.04
CA ASP A 30 -0.94 -19.15 -0.25
C ASP A 30 -2.46 -19.37 -0.16
N GLN A 31 -2.95 -20.51 -0.64
CA GLN A 31 -4.38 -20.87 -0.58
C GLN A 31 -4.86 -21.14 0.86
N THR A 32 -3.97 -21.62 1.74
CA THR A 32 -4.29 -21.89 3.15
C THR A 32 -4.16 -20.69 4.08
N MET A 33 -3.42 -19.65 3.68
CA MET A 33 -3.29 -18.41 4.48
C MET A 33 -4.63 -17.69 4.62
N ASN A 34 -4.83 -16.88 5.65
CA ASN A 34 -6.07 -16.11 5.81
C ASN A 34 -6.12 -14.96 4.77
N SER A 35 -7.26 -14.77 4.10
CA SER A 35 -7.45 -13.70 3.10
C SER A 35 -7.36 -12.28 3.67
N ASN A 36 -7.59 -12.11 4.96
CA ASN A 36 -7.52 -10.81 5.63
C ASN A 36 -6.16 -10.58 6.32
N ASN A 37 -5.09 -11.25 5.88
CA ASN A 37 -3.76 -11.06 6.44
C ASN A 37 -2.90 -10.15 5.55
N PHE A 38 -2.41 -9.06 6.12
CA PHE A 38 -1.51 -8.10 5.49
C PHE A 38 -0.19 -8.02 6.27
N ILE A 39 0.94 -8.21 5.59
CA ILE A 39 2.26 -7.92 6.14
C ILE A 39 2.46 -6.40 6.13
N PRO A 40 2.56 -5.75 7.31
CA PRO A 40 2.81 -4.33 7.40
C PRO A 40 4.32 -4.04 7.32
N LEU A 41 4.71 -3.06 6.51
CA LEU A 41 6.05 -2.46 6.53
C LEU A 41 5.93 -0.94 6.66
N LEU A 42 6.57 -0.35 7.67
CA LEU A 42 6.59 1.10 7.91
C LEU A 42 8.04 1.60 7.93
N LEU A 43 8.32 2.61 7.10
CA LEU A 43 9.65 3.19 6.95
C LEU A 43 9.59 4.70 7.16
N PHE A 44 10.53 5.24 7.94
CA PHE A 44 10.63 6.68 8.21
C PHE A 44 11.86 7.28 7.55
N TYR A 45 11.67 8.42 6.91
CA TYR A 45 12.72 9.15 6.19
C TYR A 45 12.76 10.59 6.68
N PRO A 46 13.90 11.07 7.23
CA PRO A 46 14.06 12.47 7.57
C PRO A 46 14.07 13.35 6.31
N ASN A 47 13.83 14.65 6.50
CA ASN A 47 13.92 15.60 5.40
C ASN A 47 15.39 15.93 5.08
N THR A 48 16.04 15.10 4.26
CA THR A 48 17.45 15.30 3.87
C THR A 48 17.62 16.13 2.60
N GLU A 49 16.56 16.28 1.82
CA GLU A 49 16.57 16.98 0.54
C GLU A 49 15.53 18.11 0.56
N ASN A 50 15.88 19.27 -0.02
CA ASN A 50 14.95 20.39 -0.18
C ASN A 50 13.99 20.16 -1.37
N ARG A 51 13.29 19.03 -1.36
CA ARG A 51 12.28 18.66 -2.37
C ARG A 51 10.89 18.72 -1.77
N SER A 52 9.94 19.28 -2.52
CA SER A 52 8.56 19.35 -2.09
C SER A 52 7.95 17.96 -1.92
N PHE A 53 6.99 17.84 -1.01
CA PHE A 53 6.23 16.59 -0.84
C PHE A 53 5.56 16.15 -2.16
N HIS A 54 5.07 17.11 -2.95
CA HIS A 54 4.48 16.83 -4.26
C HIS A 54 5.46 16.11 -5.20
N ALA A 55 6.71 16.56 -5.26
CA ALA A 55 7.75 15.92 -6.08
C ALA A 55 8.07 14.50 -5.58
N LYS A 56 8.25 14.32 -4.26
CA LYS A 56 8.47 12.99 -3.64
C LYS A 56 7.32 12.02 -3.95
N LYS A 57 6.08 12.49 -3.82
CA LYS A 57 4.86 11.71 -4.14
C LYS A 57 4.83 11.31 -5.61
N LEU A 58 5.09 12.24 -6.52
CA LEU A 58 5.06 11.98 -7.95
C LEU A 58 6.12 10.95 -8.37
N ASP A 59 7.36 11.10 -7.88
CA ASP A 59 8.44 10.16 -8.15
C ASP A 59 8.08 8.74 -7.68
N MET A 60 7.50 8.63 -6.48
CA MET A 60 7.08 7.34 -5.92
C MET A 60 5.95 6.70 -6.74
N LYS A 61 4.97 7.47 -7.22
CA LYS A 61 3.91 6.97 -8.10
C LYS A 61 4.49 6.46 -9.42
N ASN A 62 5.42 7.22 -10.02
CA ASN A 62 6.04 6.87 -11.29
C ASN A 62 6.90 5.60 -11.15
N SER A 63 7.73 5.51 -10.10
CA SER A 63 8.55 4.33 -9.86
C SER A 63 7.70 3.10 -9.51
N LEU A 64 6.61 3.27 -8.76
CA LEU A 64 5.64 2.20 -8.49
C LEU A 64 4.99 1.71 -9.79
N SER A 65 4.54 2.61 -10.65
CA SER A 65 3.98 2.24 -11.96
C SER A 65 5.00 1.47 -12.82
N GLN A 66 6.27 1.89 -12.82
CA GLN A 66 7.34 1.20 -13.55
C GLN A 66 7.63 -0.20 -12.99
N ILE A 67 7.73 -0.34 -11.67
CA ILE A 67 8.09 -1.63 -11.05
C ILE A 67 6.93 -2.63 -11.13
N LEU A 68 5.68 -2.16 -11.13
CA LEU A 68 4.50 -3.02 -11.33
C LEU A 68 4.48 -3.69 -12.70
N THR A 69 5.18 -3.19 -13.72
CA THR A 69 5.34 -3.93 -14.98
C THR A 69 6.13 -5.23 -14.80
N LYS A 70 7.07 -5.27 -13.84
CA LYS A 70 7.83 -6.48 -13.51
C LYS A 70 7.12 -7.34 -12.47
N TYR A 71 6.45 -6.70 -11.51
CA TYR A 71 5.70 -7.35 -10.44
C TYR A 71 4.19 -7.18 -10.66
N TYR A 72 3.75 -7.56 -11.86
CA TYR A 72 2.38 -7.41 -12.32
C TYR A 72 1.30 -8.08 -11.45
N PRO A 73 1.55 -9.18 -10.71
CA PRO A 73 0.52 -9.74 -9.83
C PRO A 73 0.03 -8.73 -8.77
N PHE A 74 0.89 -7.81 -8.32
CA PHE A 74 0.49 -6.79 -7.34
C PHE A 74 -0.45 -5.72 -7.89
N ALA A 75 -0.61 -5.64 -9.21
CA ALA A 75 -1.62 -4.80 -9.86
C ALA A 75 -2.90 -5.58 -10.21
N GLY A 76 -3.02 -6.85 -9.80
CA GLY A 76 -4.16 -7.70 -10.09
C GLY A 76 -5.23 -7.72 -9.00
N ARG A 77 -6.15 -8.70 -9.09
CA ARG A 77 -7.18 -8.99 -8.09
C ARG A 77 -7.26 -10.48 -7.85
N TYR A 78 -7.63 -10.89 -6.64
CA TYR A 78 -7.98 -12.28 -6.35
C TYR A 78 -9.25 -12.37 -5.50
N ALA A 79 -9.95 -13.50 -5.57
CA ALA A 79 -11.17 -13.71 -4.81
C ALA A 79 -10.91 -13.70 -3.30
N LYS A 80 -11.76 -13.05 -2.52
CA LYS A 80 -11.64 -13.05 -1.06
C LYS A 80 -11.87 -14.45 -0.48
N ALA A 81 -12.78 -15.22 -1.06
CA ALA A 81 -13.07 -16.59 -0.66
C ALA A 81 -12.39 -17.59 -1.61
N ALA A 82 -11.62 -18.52 -1.03
CA ALA A 82 -10.93 -19.61 -1.74
C ALA A 82 -10.21 -19.20 -3.05
N PRO A 83 -9.30 -18.20 -3.01
CA PRO A 83 -8.55 -17.82 -4.19
C PRO A 83 -7.61 -18.94 -4.62
N ALA A 84 -7.58 -19.25 -5.93
CA ALA A 84 -6.63 -20.20 -6.51
C ALA A 84 -5.54 -19.51 -7.36
N HIS A 85 -5.79 -18.26 -7.79
CA HIS A 85 -4.89 -17.46 -8.59
C HIS A 85 -5.17 -15.97 -8.37
N VAL A 86 -4.22 -15.13 -8.77
CA VAL A 86 -4.41 -13.70 -9.00
C VAL A 86 -4.73 -13.49 -10.48
N ASP A 87 -5.83 -12.81 -10.76
CA ASP A 87 -6.13 -12.25 -12.06
C ASP A 87 -5.28 -10.99 -12.26
N CYS A 88 -4.25 -11.08 -13.10
CA CYS A 88 -3.31 -9.99 -13.37
C CYS A 88 -3.90 -9.01 -14.40
N ASN A 89 -5.06 -8.45 -14.07
CA ASN A 89 -5.90 -7.62 -14.94
C ASN A 89 -5.44 -6.15 -15.09
N ASP A 90 -4.35 -5.75 -14.43
CA ASP A 90 -3.84 -4.38 -14.41
C ASP A 90 -4.81 -3.35 -13.79
N ASP A 91 -5.68 -3.78 -12.88
CA ASP A 91 -6.53 -2.90 -12.07
C ASP A 91 -5.74 -2.04 -11.07
N GLY A 92 -4.45 -2.30 -10.88
CA GLY A 92 -3.49 -1.45 -10.18
C GLY A 92 -3.45 -1.63 -8.67
N ALA A 93 -2.39 -1.11 -8.05
CA ALA A 93 -2.18 -1.07 -6.61
C ALA A 93 -2.81 0.20 -6.00
N GLU A 94 -3.24 0.14 -4.74
CA GLU A 94 -3.74 1.32 -4.02
C GLU A 94 -2.59 2.21 -3.55
N PHE A 95 -2.74 3.52 -3.74
CA PHE A 95 -1.78 4.52 -3.30
C PHE A 95 -2.48 5.67 -2.60
N LEU A 96 -2.16 5.87 -1.32
CA LEU A 96 -2.71 6.92 -0.49
C LEU A 96 -1.62 7.95 -0.16
N ALA A 97 -2.04 9.20 0.02
CA ALA A 97 -1.18 10.24 0.55
C ALA A 97 -1.81 10.88 1.78
N GLY A 98 -1.05 11.01 2.86
CA GLY A 98 -1.46 11.59 4.13
C GLY A 98 -0.62 12.78 4.55
N SER A 99 -1.19 13.62 5.41
CA SER A 99 -0.54 14.72 6.13
C SER A 99 -0.59 14.44 7.61
N ILE A 100 0.47 14.79 8.33
CA ILE A 100 0.59 14.62 9.76
C ILE A 100 0.91 15.98 10.39
N ASP A 101 0.12 16.37 11.39
CA ASP A 101 0.21 17.64 12.12
C ASP A 101 1.31 17.68 13.20
N THR A 102 2.42 16.97 12.97
CA THR A 102 3.57 17.00 13.88
C THR A 102 4.87 16.80 13.11
N THR A 103 6.01 17.00 13.79
CA THR A 103 7.33 16.71 13.22
C THR A 103 7.65 15.21 13.36
N LEU A 104 8.48 14.69 12.46
CA LEU A 104 8.94 13.30 12.53
C LEU A 104 9.67 13.01 13.86
N SER A 105 10.48 13.94 14.36
CA SER A 105 11.22 13.75 15.60
C SER A 105 10.28 13.67 16.81
N ASP A 106 9.31 14.59 16.89
CA ASP A 106 8.34 14.60 17.98
C ASP A 106 7.47 13.34 17.95
N PHE A 107 7.09 12.88 16.75
CA PHE A 107 6.38 11.62 16.59
C PHE A 107 7.21 10.45 17.14
N LEU A 108 8.44 10.25 16.67
CA LEU A 108 9.26 9.10 17.08
C LEU A 108 9.59 9.08 18.57
N GLN A 109 9.60 10.24 19.24
CA GLN A 109 9.87 10.33 20.68
C GLN A 109 8.63 10.09 21.55
N ASN A 110 7.44 10.46 21.07
CA ASN A 110 6.24 10.55 21.90
C ASN A 110 5.09 9.62 21.47
N SER A 111 5.18 8.99 20.29
CA SER A 111 4.13 8.10 19.77
C SER A 111 4.04 6.77 20.53
N GLN A 112 2.84 6.24 20.66
CA GLN A 112 2.62 4.86 21.10
C GLN A 112 2.57 3.91 19.89
N HIS A 113 2.66 2.60 20.14
CA HIS A 113 2.63 1.60 19.07
C HIS A 113 1.30 1.64 18.30
N GLU A 114 0.19 1.94 18.98
CA GLU A 114 -1.15 2.04 18.40
C GLU A 114 -1.28 3.20 17.40
N ASP A 115 -0.42 4.23 17.52
CA ASP A 115 -0.37 5.37 16.60
C ASP A 115 0.25 5.00 15.24
N LEU A 116 0.86 3.80 15.11
CA LEU A 116 1.49 3.35 13.86
C LEU A 116 0.45 2.84 12.85
N ASP A 117 -0.67 2.27 13.31
CA ASP A 117 -1.67 1.66 12.44
C ASP A 117 -2.29 2.65 11.44
N GLN A 118 -2.47 3.90 11.86
CA GLN A 118 -3.02 4.97 11.01
C GLN A 118 -2.12 5.36 9.83
N PHE A 119 -0.84 5.00 9.86
CA PHE A 119 0.06 5.21 8.73
C PHE A 119 -0.24 4.28 7.57
N PHE A 120 -0.85 3.13 7.83
CA PHE A 120 -1.15 2.12 6.82
C PHE A 120 -2.48 2.42 6.11
N PRO A 121 -2.57 2.10 4.80
CA PRO A 121 -3.82 2.17 4.05
C PRO A 121 -4.96 1.48 4.79
N TYR A 122 -6.03 2.22 5.13
CA TYR A 122 -7.18 1.70 5.87
C TYR A 122 -6.81 0.88 7.13
N ARG A 123 -5.69 1.21 7.80
CA ARG A 123 -5.15 0.48 8.95
C ARG A 123 -4.97 -1.02 8.69
N GLN A 124 -4.60 -1.38 7.46
CA GLN A 124 -4.32 -2.76 7.05
C GLN A 124 -3.02 -3.26 7.67
N VAL A 125 -3.14 -3.87 8.84
CA VAL A 125 -2.03 -4.37 9.66
C VAL A 125 -2.39 -5.75 10.18
N TRP A 126 -1.65 -6.78 9.75
CA TRP A 126 -1.94 -8.18 10.07
C TRP A 126 -3.39 -8.54 9.72
N PHE A 127 -4.21 -8.90 10.72
CA PHE A 127 -5.61 -9.30 10.55
C PHE A 127 -6.61 -8.14 10.69
N ASN A 128 -6.12 -6.90 10.85
CA ASN A 128 -6.95 -5.71 11.03
C ASN A 128 -7.11 -4.95 9.71
N SER A 129 -8.30 -4.41 9.47
CA SER A 129 -8.56 -3.48 8.36
C SER A 129 -9.86 -2.71 8.59
N ASP A 130 -9.78 -1.38 8.49
CA ASP A 130 -10.94 -0.48 8.48
C ASP A 130 -11.60 -0.41 7.09
N ARG A 131 -11.13 -1.20 6.12
CA ARG A 131 -11.66 -1.22 4.76
C ARG A 131 -13.10 -1.75 4.79
N LYS A 132 -14.07 -0.85 4.71
CA LYS A 132 -15.50 -1.18 4.58
C LYS A 132 -15.74 -1.91 3.26
N THR A 133 -15.74 -3.24 3.31
CA THR A 133 -15.94 -4.11 2.15
C THR A 133 -17.10 -5.07 2.40
N GLU A 134 -18.32 -4.51 2.44
CA GLU A 134 -19.52 -5.34 2.43
C GLU A 134 -19.89 -5.82 1.01
N SER A 135 -19.32 -5.20 -0.05
CA SER A 135 -19.64 -5.52 -1.46
C SER A 135 -18.51 -6.15 -2.29
N ASP A 136 -17.24 -5.98 -1.91
CA ASP A 136 -16.12 -6.41 -2.76
C ASP A 136 -15.70 -7.85 -2.46
N GLN A 137 -16.10 -8.77 -3.35
CA GLN A 137 -15.65 -10.17 -3.37
C GLN A 137 -14.18 -10.33 -3.79
N VAL A 138 -13.46 -9.22 -4.01
CA VAL A 138 -12.10 -9.18 -4.53
C VAL A 138 -11.15 -8.44 -3.60
N MET A 139 -9.92 -8.91 -3.55
CA MET A 139 -8.83 -8.37 -2.74
C MET A 139 -7.79 -7.68 -3.63
N ILE A 140 -7.16 -6.65 -3.07
CA ILE A 140 -6.07 -5.90 -3.69
C ILE A 140 -4.77 -6.37 -3.03
N PRO A 141 -3.81 -6.92 -3.79
CA PRO A 141 -2.59 -7.49 -3.21
C PRO A 141 -1.67 -6.45 -2.55
N LEU A 142 -1.65 -5.22 -3.05
CA LEU A 142 -0.72 -4.18 -2.61
C LEU A 142 -1.43 -2.84 -2.40
N ALA A 143 -1.25 -2.29 -1.20
CA ALA A 143 -1.59 -0.92 -0.88
C ALA A 143 -0.39 -0.19 -0.26
N VAL A 144 -0.22 1.08 -0.59
CA VAL A 144 0.88 1.91 -0.13
C VAL A 144 0.34 3.27 0.33
N GLN A 145 0.86 3.80 1.44
CA GLN A 145 0.52 5.14 1.92
C GLN A 145 1.79 5.93 2.21
N ILE A 146 1.90 7.11 1.60
CA ILE A 146 2.98 8.08 1.87
C ILE A 146 2.43 9.20 2.77
N ASN A 147 3.02 9.39 3.94
CA ASN A 147 2.58 10.36 4.92
C ASN A 147 3.67 11.41 5.13
N HIS A 148 3.34 12.69 5.00
CA HIS A 148 4.32 13.76 5.24
C HIS A 148 4.09 14.44 6.58
N PHE A 149 5.19 14.74 7.25
CA PHE A 149 5.26 15.49 8.51
C PHE A 149 5.48 16.98 8.24
N GLU A 150 5.19 17.83 9.22
CA GLU A 150 5.37 19.29 9.11
C GLU A 150 6.82 19.69 8.83
N CYS A 151 7.79 18.93 9.34
CA CYS A 151 9.22 19.15 9.09
C CYS A 151 9.69 18.70 7.68
N GLY A 152 8.77 18.21 6.84
CA GLY A 152 9.07 17.67 5.51
C GLY A 152 9.59 16.23 5.49
N GLY A 153 9.73 15.61 6.67
CA GLY A 153 9.98 14.18 6.81
C GLY A 153 8.81 13.35 6.26
N VAL A 154 9.07 12.10 5.94
CA VAL A 154 8.08 11.21 5.30
C VAL A 154 8.06 9.86 5.99
N ALA A 155 6.87 9.30 6.18
CA ALA A 155 6.68 7.88 6.47
C ALA A 155 6.06 7.19 5.25
N VAL A 156 6.62 6.05 4.86
CA VAL A 156 6.09 5.18 3.81
C VAL A 156 5.61 3.90 4.47
N ALA A 157 4.31 3.63 4.34
CA ALA A 157 3.67 2.42 4.83
C ALA A 157 3.25 1.54 3.64
N VAL A 158 3.49 0.24 3.76
CA VAL A 158 3.10 -0.77 2.78
C VAL A 158 2.29 -1.84 3.47
N SER A 159 1.14 -2.17 2.90
CA SER A 159 0.30 -3.30 3.29
C SER A 159 0.28 -4.29 2.14
N LEU A 160 0.98 -5.41 2.34
CA LEU A 160 1.11 -6.48 1.36
C LEU A 160 0.25 -7.66 1.78
N SER A 161 -0.64 -8.16 0.92
CA SER A 161 -1.35 -9.39 1.26
C SER A 161 -0.38 -10.58 1.32
N THR A 162 -0.64 -11.51 2.25
CA THR A 162 0.15 -12.75 2.38
C THR A 162 -0.28 -13.85 1.41
N ARG A 163 -1.04 -13.50 0.37
CA ARG A 163 -1.47 -14.38 -0.71
C ARG A 163 -0.96 -13.84 -2.03
#